data_AF-A0A6J8D3L0-F1
#
_entry.id   AF-A0A6J8D3L0-F1
#
_cell.length_a   1.000
_cell.length_b   1.000
_cell.length_c   1.000
_cell.angle_alpha   90.00
_cell.angle_beta   90.00
_cell.angle_gamma   90.00
#
_symmetry.space_group_name_H-M   'P 1'
#
loop_
_entity.id
_entity.type
_entity.pdbx_description
1 polymer ?
#
loop_
_entity_poly.entity_id
_entity_poly.type
_entity_poly.pdbx_seq_one_letter_code
_entity_poly.pdbx_strand_id
1 'polypeptide(L)'
;MSNEVRRAIRKRDRCFKKYQRTRRDEENLYHIVARREVNRLKRDAKQRYEINIIHLFSNENLNPRKFWSLSKSVLGYNSDRAIPPLKDNMNLISDDLEKAELFNCYFSVQMHLGQHENDLPALPPISFLTVGRLQDIVAVVFPLSHKKGMVT
;
A
#
# COMPACT_ATOMS: atom_id res chain seq x y z
N MET A 1 2.70 10.25 -13.67
CA MET A 1 1.97 11.07 -14.68
C MET A 1 2.88 11.39 -15.88
N SER A 2 2.47 11.00 -17.09
CA SER A 2 3.24 11.19 -18.34
C SER A 2 3.61 12.66 -18.61
N ASN A 3 4.77 12.88 -19.26
CA ASN A 3 5.22 14.20 -19.72
C ASN A 3 4.19 14.86 -20.66
N GLU A 4 3.54 14.05 -21.50
CA GLU A 4 2.50 14.48 -22.44
C GLU A 4 1.30 15.10 -21.70
N VAL A 5 0.76 14.38 -20.71
CA VAL A 5 -0.35 14.85 -19.86
C VAL A 5 0.02 16.15 -19.15
N ARG A 6 1.24 16.25 -18.61
CA ARG A 6 1.74 17.49 -17.97
C ARG A 6 1.83 18.67 -18.94
N ARG A 7 2.27 18.45 -20.19
CA ARG A 7 2.29 19.49 -21.22
C ARG A 7 0.87 19.96 -21.59
N ALA A 8 -0.07 19.01 -21.76
CA ALA A 8 -1.46 19.31 -22.05
C ALA A 8 -2.15 20.09 -20.93
N ILE A 9 -1.90 19.73 -19.66
CA ILE A 9 -2.40 20.46 -18.48
C ILE A 9 -1.92 21.91 -18.52
N ARG A 10 -0.61 22.13 -18.72
CA ARG A 10 -0.07 23.50 -18.80
C ARG A 10 -0.68 24.29 -19.96
N LYS A 11 -0.93 23.65 -21.11
CA LYS A 11 -1.60 24.28 -22.26
C LYS A 11 -3.03 24.71 -21.88
N ARG A 12 -3.82 23.80 -21.29
CA ARG A 12 -5.17 24.10 -20.79
C ARG A 12 -5.16 25.28 -19.83
N ASP A 13 -4.22 25.32 -18.90
CA ASP A 13 -4.13 26.38 -17.89
C ASP A 13 -3.76 27.73 -18.51
N ARG A 14 -2.87 27.74 -19.52
CA ARG A 14 -2.58 28.96 -20.30
C ARG A 14 -3.82 29.44 -21.05
N CYS A 15 -4.55 28.55 -21.73
CA CYS A 15 -5.79 28.90 -22.42
C CYS A 15 -6.84 29.46 -21.45
N PHE A 16 -6.98 28.85 -20.26
CA PHE A 16 -7.90 29.33 -19.23
C PHE A 16 -7.54 30.73 -18.73
N LYS A 17 -6.25 30.96 -18.42
CA LYS A 17 -5.77 32.30 -18.01
C LYS A 17 -5.99 33.34 -19.11
N LYS A 18 -5.84 32.97 -20.38
CA LYS A 18 -6.10 33.86 -21.52
C LYS A 18 -7.58 34.21 -21.62
N TYR A 19 -8.46 33.21 -21.58
CA TYR A 19 -9.92 33.41 -21.56
C TYR A 19 -10.37 34.26 -20.37
N GLN A 20 -9.83 34.04 -19.17
CA GLN A 20 -10.17 34.84 -17.98
C GLN A 20 -9.86 36.33 -18.15
N ARG A 21 -8.78 36.65 -18.89
CA ARG A 21 -8.36 38.03 -19.16
C ARG A 21 -9.19 38.69 -20.25
N THR A 22 -9.47 37.98 -21.34
CA THR A 22 -10.10 38.57 -22.54
C THR A 22 -11.62 38.42 -22.56
N ARG A 23 -12.18 37.40 -21.89
CA ARG A 23 -13.61 37.05 -21.87
C ARG A 23 -14.25 36.87 -23.26
N ARG A 24 -13.44 36.54 -24.27
CA ARG A 24 -13.91 36.25 -25.63
C ARG A 24 -14.31 34.79 -25.78
N ASP A 25 -15.37 34.54 -26.54
CA ASP A 25 -15.88 33.18 -26.79
C ASP A 25 -14.88 32.30 -27.55
N GLU A 26 -14.10 32.87 -28.47
CA GLU A 26 -13.04 32.15 -29.18
C GLU A 26 -12.00 31.55 -28.22
N GLU A 27 -11.58 32.32 -27.21
CA GLU A 27 -10.61 31.86 -26.20
C GLU A 27 -11.23 30.81 -25.27
N ASN A 28 -12.54 30.91 -25.02
CA ASN A 28 -13.29 29.89 -24.31
C ASN A 28 -13.33 28.57 -25.10
N LEU A 29 -13.57 28.62 -26.41
CA LEU A 29 -13.54 27.46 -27.30
C LEU A 29 -12.15 26.79 -27.27
N TYR A 30 -11.06 27.56 -27.37
CA TYR A 30 -9.71 27.02 -27.23
C TYR A 30 -9.47 26.36 -25.87
N HIS A 31 -9.97 26.95 -24.78
CA HIS A 31 -9.90 26.34 -23.45
C HIS A 31 -10.68 25.02 -23.38
N ILE A 32 -11.90 24.96 -23.93
CA ILE A 32 -12.74 23.76 -23.95
C ILE A 32 -12.02 22.63 -24.71
N VAL A 33 -11.45 22.92 -25.88
CA VAL A 33 -10.69 21.94 -26.67
C VAL A 33 -9.48 21.43 -25.87
N ALA A 34 -8.70 22.34 -25.26
CA ALA A 34 -7.56 21.95 -24.44
C ALA A 34 -7.96 21.11 -23.20
N ARG A 35 -9.12 21.41 -22.60
CA ARG A 35 -9.67 20.64 -21.46
C ARG A 35 -10.09 19.24 -21.90
N ARG A 36 -10.78 19.11 -23.04
CA ARG A 36 -11.17 17.80 -23.61
C ARG A 36 -9.94 16.95 -23.88
N GLU A 37 -8.88 17.55 -24.42
CA GLU A 37 -7.63 16.86 -24.70
C GLU A 37 -6.95 16.35 -23.41
N VAL A 38 -6.87 17.17 -22.37
CA VAL A 38 -6.34 16.72 -21.07
C VAL A 38 -7.14 15.54 -20.52
N ASN A 39 -8.46 15.59 -20.62
CA ASN A 39 -9.32 14.51 -20.14
C ASN A 39 -9.12 13.22 -20.94
N ARG A 40 -8.99 13.32 -22.28
CA ARG A 40 -8.65 12.19 -23.15
C ARG A 40 -7.33 11.56 -22.72
N LEU A 41 -6.26 12.35 -22.66
CA LEU A 41 -4.93 11.86 -22.29
C LEU A 41 -4.87 11.24 -20.88
N LYS A 42 -5.66 11.77 -19.93
CA LYS A 42 -5.79 11.16 -18.60
C LYS A 42 -6.45 9.78 -18.66
N ARG A 43 -7.52 9.62 -19.43
CA ARG A 43 -8.18 8.32 -19.64
C ARG A 43 -7.24 7.34 -20.32
N ASP A 44 -6.57 7.75 -21.41
CA ASP A 44 -5.62 6.92 -22.14
C ASP A 44 -4.45 6.48 -21.24
N ALA A 45 -3.95 7.38 -20.37
CA ALA A 45 -2.91 7.04 -19.42
C ALA A 45 -3.39 6.01 -18.37
N LYS A 46 -4.62 6.15 -17.88
CA LYS A 46 -5.23 5.19 -16.94
C LYS A 46 -5.42 3.82 -17.60
N GLN A 47 -5.98 3.80 -18.81
CA GLN A 47 -6.20 2.57 -19.57
C GLN A 47 -4.87 1.85 -19.88
N ARG A 48 -3.84 2.59 -20.31
CA ARG A 48 -2.50 2.00 -20.53
C ARG A 48 -1.91 1.39 -19.26
N TYR A 49 -2.11 2.03 -18.11
CA TYR A 49 -1.70 1.48 -16.83
C TYR A 49 -2.45 0.17 -16.53
N GLU A 50 -3.77 0.15 -16.65
CA GLU A 50 -4.59 -1.04 -16.40
C GLU A 50 -4.22 -2.22 -17.32
N ILE A 51 -4.04 -1.96 -18.63
CA ILE A 51 -3.58 -2.97 -19.59
C ILE A 51 -2.21 -3.54 -19.20
N ASN A 52 -1.27 -2.67 -18.79
CA ASN A 52 0.05 -3.11 -18.36
C ASN A 52 -0.02 -3.99 -17.11
N ILE A 53 -0.88 -3.63 -16.14
CA ILE A 53 -1.10 -4.43 -14.94
C ILE A 53 -1.66 -5.81 -15.31
N ILE A 54 -2.67 -5.88 -16.18
CA ILE A 54 -3.24 -7.14 -16.65
C ILE A 54 -2.15 -8.00 -17.30
N HIS A 55 -1.35 -7.43 -18.20
CA HIS A 55 -0.24 -8.13 -18.84
C HIS A 55 0.79 -8.65 -17.84
N LEU A 56 1.10 -7.89 -16.78
CA LEU A 56 2.00 -8.35 -15.71
C LEU A 56 1.42 -9.53 -14.93
N PHE A 57 0.10 -9.55 -14.69
CA PHE A 57 -0.57 -10.68 -14.04
C PHE A 57 -0.69 -11.92 -14.93
N SER A 58 -0.78 -11.75 -16.26
CA SER A 58 -0.78 -12.85 -17.22
C SER A 58 0.57 -13.54 -17.39
N ASN A 59 1.65 -13.02 -16.77
CA ASN A 59 2.96 -13.65 -16.83
C ASN A 59 3.08 -14.80 -15.82
N GLU A 60 3.16 -16.04 -16.32
CA GLU A 60 3.28 -17.26 -15.50
C GLU A 60 4.53 -17.29 -14.61
N ASN A 61 5.57 -16.54 -14.97
CA ASN A 61 6.83 -16.47 -14.21
C ASN A 61 6.90 -15.25 -13.26
N LEU A 62 5.75 -14.69 -12.88
CA LEU A 62 5.72 -13.55 -11.97
C LEU A 62 6.17 -13.95 -10.55
N ASN A 63 7.27 -13.34 -10.09
CA ASN A 63 7.78 -13.55 -8.73
C ASN A 63 6.68 -13.27 -7.67
N PRO A 64 6.49 -14.13 -6.65
CA PRO A 64 5.47 -13.96 -5.62
C PRO A 64 5.49 -12.59 -4.92
N ARG A 65 6.67 -12.02 -4.66
CA ARG A 65 6.82 -10.67 -4.07
C ARG A 65 6.26 -9.60 -5.00
N LYS A 66 6.53 -9.71 -6.31
CA LYS A 66 5.99 -8.78 -7.31
C LYS A 66 4.49 -8.94 -7.45
N PHE A 67 3.98 -10.18 -7.47
CA PHE A 67 2.55 -10.47 -7.47
C PHE A 67 1.85 -9.75 -6.31
N TRP A 68 2.30 -9.96 -5.08
CA TRP A 68 1.68 -9.31 -3.91
C TRP A 68 1.81 -7.78 -3.93
N SER A 69 2.94 -7.25 -4.41
CA SER A 69 3.11 -5.80 -4.59
C SER A 69 2.11 -5.22 -5.59
N LEU A 70 1.92 -5.90 -6.73
CA LEU A 70 0.96 -5.53 -7.77
C LEU A 70 -0.48 -5.64 -7.26
N SER A 71 -0.84 -6.74 -6.61
CA SER A 71 -2.17 -6.96 -6.03
C SER A 71 -2.54 -5.88 -5.01
N LYS A 72 -1.61 -5.52 -4.12
CA LYS A 72 -1.81 -4.41 -3.16
C LYS A 72 -2.06 -3.07 -3.86
N SER A 73 -1.35 -2.80 -4.97
CA SER A 73 -1.53 -1.58 -5.75
C SER A 73 -2.90 -1.49 -6.43
N VAL A 74 -3.43 -2.62 -6.91
CA VAL A 74 -4.75 -2.70 -7.57
C VAL A 74 -5.88 -2.61 -6.54
N LEU A 75 -5.75 -3.33 -5.42
CA LEU A 75 -6.75 -3.37 -4.36
C LEU A 75 -6.75 -2.13 -3.45
N GLY A 76 -5.85 -1.17 -3.70
CA GLY A 76 -5.78 0.07 -2.93
C GLY A 76 -5.30 -0.12 -1.48
N TYR A 77 -4.57 -1.20 -1.18
CA TYR A 77 -3.98 -1.43 0.16
C TYR A 77 -2.93 -0.38 0.55
N ASN A 78 -2.46 0.43 -0.41
CA ASN A 78 -1.55 1.55 -0.16
C ASN A 78 -2.28 2.84 0.26
N SER A 79 -3.60 2.80 0.46
CA SER A 79 -4.28 3.89 1.17
C SER A 79 -3.98 3.72 2.64
N ASP A 80 -3.43 4.75 3.29
CA ASP A 80 -3.35 4.81 4.75
C ASP A 80 -4.78 4.69 5.28
N ARG A 81 -5.18 3.47 5.64
CA ARG A 81 -6.43 3.21 6.34
C ARG A 81 -6.15 3.56 7.78
N ALA A 82 -6.22 4.86 8.08
CA ALA A 82 -6.23 5.32 9.46
C ALA A 82 -7.31 4.55 10.22
N ILE A 83 -6.97 4.06 11.41
CA ILE A 83 -7.95 3.40 12.29
C ILE A 83 -9.07 4.43 12.53
N PRO A 84 -10.34 4.09 12.25
CA PRO A 84 -11.45 5.02 12.46
C PRO A 84 -11.44 5.55 13.90
N PRO A 85 -11.93 6.78 14.13
CA PRO A 85 -12.04 7.31 15.48
C PRO A 85 -12.87 6.38 16.37
N LEU A 86 -12.40 6.17 17.60
CA LEU A 86 -13.12 5.40 18.61
C LEU A 86 -14.02 6.35 19.39
N LYS A 87 -15.17 5.84 19.82
CA LYS A 87 -16.08 6.58 20.71
C LYS A 87 -15.98 6.00 22.10
N ASP A 88 -15.48 6.79 23.04
CA ASP A 88 -15.54 6.48 24.47
C ASP A 88 -16.54 7.43 25.13
N ASN A 89 -17.71 6.91 25.49
CA ASN A 89 -18.84 7.68 26.00
C ASN A 89 -19.25 8.86 25.08
N MET A 90 -18.89 10.09 25.43
CA MET A 90 -19.16 11.31 24.67
C MET A 90 -17.94 11.85 23.91
N ASN A 91 -16.76 11.25 24.11
CA ASN A 91 -15.51 11.69 23.51
C ASN A 91 -15.19 10.88 22.25
N LEU A 92 -14.74 11.57 21.20
CA LEU A 92 -14.30 10.98 19.96
C LEU A 92 -12.77 10.99 19.91
N ILE A 93 -12.16 9.81 20.04
CA ILE A 93 -10.72 9.62 20.10
C ILE A 93 -10.22 9.31 18.70
N SER A 94 -9.44 10.22 18.13
CA SER A 94 -8.92 10.11 16.76
C SER A 94 -7.42 9.90 16.67
N ASP A 95 -6.69 10.22 17.75
CA ASP A 95 -5.25 10.02 17.85
C ASP A 95 -4.91 8.54 18.10
N ASP A 96 -3.84 8.05 17.49
CA ASP A 96 -3.48 6.63 17.55
C ASP A 96 -2.87 6.22 18.91
N LEU A 97 -2.19 7.14 19.61
CA LEU A 97 -1.67 6.88 20.96
C LEU A 97 -2.83 6.76 21.95
N GLU A 98 -3.77 7.69 21.91
CA GLU A 98 -4.96 7.66 22.76
C GLU A 98 -5.80 6.39 22.54
N LYS A 99 -5.94 5.93 21.29
CA LYS A 99 -6.61 4.64 20.98
C LYS A 99 -5.89 3.47 21.63
N ALA A 100 -4.56 3.44 21.55
CA ALA A 100 -3.75 2.36 22.12
C ALA A 100 -3.89 2.32 23.65
N GLU A 101 -3.84 3.48 24.30
CA GLU A 101 -4.06 3.60 25.75
C GLU A 101 -5.46 3.15 26.16
N LEU A 102 -6.50 3.57 25.43
CA LEU A 102 -7.88 3.15 25.69
C LEU A 102 -8.02 1.62 25.63
N PHE A 103 -7.47 0.98 24.59
CA PHE A 103 -7.51 -0.47 24.48
C PHE A 103 -6.74 -1.16 25.60
N ASN A 104 -5.55 -0.67 25.95
CA ASN A 104 -4.75 -1.23 27.04
C ASN A 104 -5.52 -1.19 28.37
N CYS A 105 -6.12 -0.03 28.70
CA CYS A 105 -6.95 0.12 29.88
C CYS A 105 -8.14 -0.85 29.85
N TYR A 106 -8.88 -0.89 28.74
CA TYR A 106 -10.03 -1.77 28.58
C TYR A 106 -9.69 -3.25 28.80
N PHE A 107 -8.63 -3.74 28.16
CA PHE A 107 -8.23 -5.15 28.28
C PHE A 107 -7.62 -5.46 29.64
N SER A 108 -6.87 -4.55 30.25
CA SER A 108 -6.30 -4.74 31.59
C SER A 108 -7.38 -4.97 32.66
N VAL A 109 -8.53 -4.30 32.52
CA VAL A 109 -9.69 -4.44 33.41
C VAL A 109 -10.47 -5.73 33.15
N GLN A 110 -10.25 -6.42 32.04
CA GLN A 110 -10.97 -7.66 31.73
C GLN A 110 -10.09 -8.90 31.88
N MET A 111 -8.79 -8.74 31.67
CA MET A 111 -7.80 -9.80 31.72
C MET A 111 -7.33 -10.02 33.16
N HIS A 112 -8.22 -10.58 33.98
CA HIS A 112 -7.85 -11.09 35.30
C HIS A 112 -7.43 -12.55 35.14
N LEU A 113 -6.13 -12.83 35.28
CA LEU A 113 -5.70 -14.19 35.61
C LEU A 113 -6.11 -14.45 37.06
N GLY A 114 -6.78 -15.57 37.33
CA GLY A 114 -7.13 -15.98 38.69
C GLY A 114 -5.89 -15.94 39.57
N GLN A 115 -5.97 -15.29 40.74
CA GLN A 115 -4.84 -15.10 41.66
C GLN A 115 -4.35 -16.42 42.28
N HIS A 116 -5.09 -17.51 42.11
CA HIS A 116 -4.72 -18.84 42.57
C HIS A 116 -4.29 -19.73 41.40
N GLU A 117 -3.14 -20.40 41.59
CA GLU A 117 -2.56 -21.39 40.65
C GLU A 117 -3.56 -22.49 40.25
N ASN A 118 -4.58 -22.75 41.08
CA ASN A 118 -5.61 -23.77 40.87
C ASN A 118 -6.81 -23.32 40.02
N ASP A 119 -6.98 -22.03 39.77
CA ASP A 119 -8.12 -21.47 39.00
C ASP A 119 -7.75 -21.11 37.54
N LEU A 120 -6.50 -21.40 37.14
CA LEU A 120 -6.04 -21.13 35.79
C LEU A 120 -6.60 -22.21 34.83
N PRO A 121 -7.20 -21.81 33.69
CA PRO A 121 -7.63 -22.78 32.70
C PRO A 121 -6.41 -23.55 32.19
N ALA A 122 -6.52 -24.87 32.13
CA ALA A 122 -5.47 -25.72 31.57
C ALA A 122 -5.15 -25.23 30.15
N LEU A 123 -3.86 -24.95 29.90
CA LEU A 123 -3.41 -24.55 28.57
C LEU A 123 -3.79 -25.63 27.56
N PRO A 124 -4.27 -25.25 26.36
CA PRO A 124 -4.52 -26.22 25.32
C PRO A 124 -3.22 -26.99 25.01
N PRO A 125 -3.30 -28.30 24.75
CA PRO A 125 -2.12 -29.08 24.40
C PRO A 125 -1.47 -28.49 23.16
N ILE A 126 -0.16 -28.23 23.25
CA ILE A 126 0.64 -27.77 22.11
C ILE A 126 0.58 -28.85 21.05
N SER A 127 -0.06 -28.54 19.91
CA SER A 127 -0.04 -29.37 18.72
C SER A 127 0.88 -28.72 17.70
N PHE A 128 1.90 -29.46 17.30
CA PHE A 128 2.77 -28.99 16.25
C PHE A 128 2.14 -29.31 14.90
N LEU A 129 1.71 -28.27 14.18
CA LEU A 129 1.07 -28.41 12.87
C LEU A 129 2.06 -28.73 11.74
N THR A 130 3.35 -28.69 12.03
CA THR A 130 4.42 -28.94 11.04
C THR A 130 5.51 -29.81 11.64
N VAL A 131 6.26 -30.50 10.77
CA VAL A 131 7.37 -31.38 11.16
C VAL A 131 8.69 -30.62 11.27
N GLY A 132 8.82 -29.46 10.63
CA GLY A 132 10.05 -28.67 10.66
C GLY A 132 10.27 -28.06 12.04
N ARG A 133 11.35 -28.45 12.73
CA ARG A 133 11.83 -27.75 13.91
C ARG A 133 13.12 -27.02 13.58
N LEU A 134 13.27 -25.82 14.12
CA LEU A 134 14.53 -25.06 14.04
C LEU A 134 15.71 -25.85 14.63
N GLN A 135 15.45 -26.71 15.62
CA GLN A 135 16.45 -27.61 16.20
C GLN A 135 16.92 -28.73 15.25
N ASP A 136 16.18 -29.00 14.17
CA ASP A 136 16.54 -30.01 13.16
C ASP A 136 17.34 -29.39 11.98
N ILE A 137 17.57 -28.08 12.00
CA ILE A 137 18.36 -27.40 10.98
C ILE A 137 19.85 -27.62 11.29
N VAL A 138 20.44 -28.61 10.64
CA VAL A 138 21.90 -28.78 10.62
C VAL A 138 22.48 -27.73 9.68
N ALA A 139 23.25 -26.78 10.22
CA ALA A 139 23.99 -25.82 9.41
C ALA A 139 25.07 -26.56 8.61
N VAL A 140 24.82 -26.80 7.32
CA VAL A 140 25.85 -27.27 6.39
C VAL A 140 26.75 -26.07 6.09
N VAL A 141 27.86 -25.96 6.82
CA VAL A 141 28.92 -25.01 6.51
C VAL A 141 29.62 -25.49 5.24
N PHE A 142 29.32 -24.87 4.11
CA PHE A 142 30.08 -25.09 2.88
C PHE A 142 31.44 -24.37 3.00
N PRO A 143 32.58 -25.08 2.86
CA PRO A 143 33.88 -24.43 2.90
C PRO A 143 34.04 -23.52 1.67
N LEU A 144 34.30 -22.24 1.92
CA LEU A 144 34.62 -21.24 0.90
C LEU A 144 35.96 -21.65 0.23
N SER A 145 35.90 -22.08 -1.02
CA SER A 145 37.10 -22.32 -1.83
C SER A 145 37.78 -20.99 -2.16
N HIS A 146 38.92 -20.73 -1.52
CA HIS A 146 39.81 -19.62 -1.89
C HIS A 146 40.52 -19.94 -3.22
N LYS A 147 40.06 -19.33 -4.31
CA LYS A 147 40.86 -19.20 -5.54
C LYS A 147 42.04 -18.27 -5.24
N LYS A 148 43.23 -18.85 -5.05
CA LYS A 148 44.50 -18.09 -5.12
C LYS A 148 44.69 -17.63 -6.57
N GLY A 149 44.68 -16.32 -6.79
CA GLY A 149 45.13 -15.73 -8.05
C GLY A 149 46.63 -15.95 -8.21
N MET A 150 47.02 -16.57 -9.31
CA MET A 150 48.40 -16.64 -9.78
C MET A 150 48.62 -15.41 -10.65
N VAL A 151 49.48 -14.50 -10.20
CA VAL A 151 50.04 -13.41 -11.01
C VAL A 151 51.43 -13.86 -11.41
N THR A 152 51.64 -14.00 -12.72
CA THR A 152 52.93 -13.86 -13.41
C THR A 152 52.65 -13.28 -14.78
#